data_AF-A0A7S1CDJ4-F1
#
_entry.id   AF-A0A7S1CDJ4-F1
#
_cell.length_a   1.000
_cell.length_b   1.000
_cell.length_c   1.000
_cell.angle_alpha   90.00
_cell.angle_beta   90.00
_cell.angle_gamma   90.00
#
_symmetry.space_group_name_H-M   'P 1'
#
loop_
_entity.id
_entity.type
_entity.pdbx_description
1 polymer ?
#
loop_
_entity_poly.entity_id
_entity_poly.type
_entity_poly.pdbx_seq_one_letter_code
_entity_poly.pdbx_strand_id
1 'polypeptide(L)'
;QLETALSVFRELDSAVAALRSGTSVAYAAPAAGTCHQAAMLHFGRAASLSAMESAADIFASVARGAHDFGVVSVENSRTGTDRDTLQLLASYATSVHIAGESALAVTYALLAPPGVASADVRVVFAERRSAAACSRFLKTRLRRVELRQGATPDDAPPPPPQ
;
A
#
# COMPACT_ATOMS: atom_id res chain seq x y z
N GLN A 1 -47.06 3.22 -3.07
CA GLN A 1 -46.96 3.77 -1.70
C GLN A 1 -45.87 3.09 -0.88
N LEU A 2 -45.77 1.74 -0.88
CA LEU A 2 -44.68 1.02 -0.19
C LEU A 2 -43.29 1.30 -0.79
N GLU A 3 -43.17 1.35 -2.12
CA GLU A 3 -41.89 1.62 -2.82
C GLU A 3 -41.34 3.03 -2.52
N THR A 4 -42.23 4.02 -2.41
CA THR A 4 -41.86 5.40 -2.06
C THR A 4 -41.30 5.47 -0.64
N ALA A 5 -41.91 4.76 0.31
CA ALA A 5 -41.42 4.67 1.68
C ALA A 5 -40.04 3.98 1.74
N LEU A 6 -39.86 2.87 1.03
CA LEU A 6 -38.57 2.17 0.96
C LEU A 6 -37.47 3.02 0.34
N SER A 7 -37.78 3.84 -0.66
CA SER A 7 -36.83 4.79 -1.25
C SER A 7 -36.31 5.80 -0.23
N VAL A 8 -37.22 6.37 0.59
CA VAL A 8 -36.86 7.33 1.64
C VAL A 8 -36.04 6.65 2.74
N PHE A 9 -36.42 5.46 3.18
CA PHE A 9 -35.63 4.71 4.17
C PHE A 9 -34.24 4.36 3.65
N ARG A 10 -34.10 4.01 2.37
CA ARG A 10 -32.81 3.72 1.75
C ARG A 10 -31.92 4.96 1.66
N GLU A 11 -32.49 6.12 1.36
CA GLU A 11 -31.76 7.39 1.43
C GLU A 11 -31.36 7.74 2.87
N LEU A 12 -32.25 7.52 3.83
CA LEU A 12 -31.96 7.79 5.25
C LEU A 12 -30.85 6.87 5.77
N ASP A 13 -30.92 5.57 5.46
CA ASP A 13 -29.88 4.60 5.81
C ASP A 13 -28.55 4.93 5.14
N SER A 14 -28.58 5.38 3.88
CA SER A 14 -27.40 5.85 3.17
C SER A 14 -26.77 7.09 3.84
N ALA A 15 -27.59 8.09 4.18
CA ALA A 15 -27.12 9.31 4.83
C ALA A 15 -26.59 9.03 6.24
N VAL A 16 -27.25 8.16 6.99
CA VAL A 16 -26.82 7.72 8.32
C VAL A 16 -25.56 6.85 8.24
N ALA A 17 -25.42 6.00 7.22
CA ALA A 17 -24.19 5.26 6.97
C ALA A 17 -23.03 6.19 6.63
N ALA A 18 -23.25 7.21 5.78
CA ALA A 18 -22.26 8.23 5.45
C ALA A 18 -21.82 9.04 6.68
N LEU A 19 -22.74 9.31 7.62
CA LEU A 19 -22.43 9.96 8.91
C LEU A 19 -21.67 9.04 9.88
N ARG A 20 -21.78 7.72 9.72
CA ARG A 20 -21.13 6.72 10.59
C ARG A 20 -19.82 6.17 10.02
N SER A 21 -19.61 6.25 8.71
CA SER A 21 -18.39 5.76 8.08
C SER A 21 -17.23 6.68 8.40
N GLY A 22 -16.17 6.13 8.98
CA GLY A 22 -14.87 6.81 9.03
C GLY A 22 -14.39 7.14 7.61
N THR A 23 -13.45 8.08 7.51
CA THR A 23 -12.88 8.51 6.24
C THR A 23 -12.49 7.32 5.36
N SER A 24 -13.06 7.24 4.16
CA SER A 24 -12.80 6.20 3.18
C SER A 24 -11.61 6.58 2.30
N VAL A 25 -10.60 5.71 2.23
CA VAL A 25 -9.33 6.02 1.58
C VAL A 25 -8.92 4.86 0.67
N ALA A 26 -8.81 5.13 -0.63
CA ALA A 26 -8.21 4.21 -1.57
C ALA A 26 -6.68 4.37 -1.58
N TYR A 27 -5.93 3.28 -1.71
CA TYR A 27 -4.47 3.32 -1.81
C TYR A 27 -3.95 2.33 -2.86
N ALA A 28 -2.80 2.66 -3.47
CA ALA A 28 -2.18 1.78 -4.44
C ALA A 28 -1.68 0.49 -3.77
N ALA A 29 -2.15 -0.64 -4.28
CA ALA A 29 -1.77 -1.97 -3.83
C ALA A 29 -0.23 -2.19 -3.87
N PRO A 30 0.31 -3.15 -3.10
CA PRO A 30 -0.40 -4.14 -2.29
C PRO A 30 -0.75 -3.64 -0.88
N ALA A 31 -1.62 -4.38 -0.20
CA ALA A 31 -1.78 -4.26 1.25
C ALA A 31 -0.42 -4.43 1.95
N ALA A 32 -0.25 -3.71 3.06
CA ALA A 32 1.04 -3.56 3.76
C ALA A 32 2.18 -2.92 2.94
N GLY A 33 1.92 -2.44 1.71
CA GLY A 33 2.85 -1.64 0.92
C GLY A 33 3.05 -0.22 1.45
N THR A 34 3.88 0.56 0.76
CA THR A 34 4.23 1.93 1.17
C THR A 34 3.03 2.87 1.15
N CYS A 35 2.15 2.77 0.15
CA CYS A 35 0.94 3.59 0.08
C CYS A 35 -0.06 3.22 1.19
N HIS A 36 -0.15 1.93 1.55
CA HIS A 36 -0.93 1.50 2.71
C HIS A 36 -0.38 2.11 4.02
N GLN A 37 0.93 2.05 4.22
CA GLN A 37 1.59 2.66 5.39
C GLN A 37 1.40 4.18 5.42
N ALA A 38 1.54 4.86 4.29
CA ALA A 38 1.30 6.30 4.18
C ALA A 38 -0.16 6.66 4.52
N ALA A 39 -1.13 5.89 4.02
CA ALA A 39 -2.54 6.07 4.34
C ALA A 39 -2.80 5.90 5.86
N MET A 40 -2.23 4.86 6.48
CA MET A 40 -2.35 4.64 7.92
C MET A 40 -1.71 5.76 8.75
N LEU A 41 -0.56 6.30 8.33
CA LEU A 41 0.12 7.39 9.03
C LEU A 41 -0.66 8.70 8.94
N HIS A 42 -1.27 8.98 7.79
CA HIS A 42 -1.98 10.23 7.55
C HIS A 42 -3.39 10.23 8.16
N PHE A 43 -4.16 9.17 7.95
CA PHE A 43 -5.58 9.11 8.34
C PHE A 43 -5.83 8.32 9.64
N GLY A 44 -4.81 7.62 10.14
CA GLY A 44 -4.93 6.78 11.33
C GLY A 44 -5.65 5.46 11.09
N ARG A 45 -5.79 4.66 12.15
CA ARG A 45 -6.34 3.29 12.08
C ARG A 45 -7.87 3.23 11.98
N ALA A 46 -8.54 4.35 12.19
CA ALA A 46 -10.01 4.45 12.12
C ALA A 46 -10.52 4.67 10.68
N ALA A 47 -9.62 4.98 9.73
CA ALA A 47 -9.97 5.11 8.33
C ALA A 47 -10.27 3.75 7.69
N SER A 48 -11.23 3.73 6.77
CA SER A 48 -11.55 2.55 5.97
C SER A 48 -10.64 2.53 4.75
N LEU A 49 -9.66 1.61 4.72
CA LEU A 49 -8.64 1.56 3.68
C LEU A 49 -8.95 0.48 2.63
N SER A 50 -8.93 0.87 1.35
CA SER A 50 -9.19 -0.01 0.20
C SER A 50 -7.97 -0.07 -0.72
N ALA A 51 -7.44 -1.27 -0.96
CA ALA A 51 -6.37 -1.47 -1.95
C ALA A 51 -6.95 -1.41 -3.38
N MET A 52 -6.27 -0.73 -4.29
CA MET A 52 -6.60 -0.71 -5.72
C MET A 52 -5.35 -1.01 -6.56
N GLU A 53 -5.54 -1.68 -7.70
CA GLU A 53 -4.42 -2.19 -8.50
C GLU A 53 -3.62 -1.08 -9.20
N SER A 54 -4.27 0.03 -9.58
CA SER A 54 -3.62 1.11 -10.31
C SER A 54 -3.93 2.49 -9.73
N ALA A 55 -3.02 3.45 -9.96
CA ALA A 55 -3.28 4.85 -9.66
C ALA A 55 -4.50 5.37 -10.44
N ALA A 56 -4.67 4.96 -11.70
CA ALA A 56 -5.81 5.37 -12.53
C ALA A 56 -7.15 4.99 -11.89
N ASP A 57 -7.26 3.79 -11.30
CA ASP A 57 -8.47 3.37 -10.60
C ASP A 57 -8.74 4.21 -9.34
N ILE A 58 -7.68 4.62 -8.63
CA ILE A 58 -7.79 5.50 -7.47
C ILE A 58 -8.31 6.88 -7.89
N PHE A 59 -7.73 7.48 -8.92
CA PHE A 59 -8.20 8.76 -9.46
C PHE A 59 -9.67 8.69 -9.90
N ALA A 60 -10.03 7.65 -10.67
CA ALA A 60 -11.40 7.45 -11.12
C ALA A 60 -12.38 7.19 -9.95
N SER A 61 -11.92 6.55 -8.88
CA SER A 61 -12.71 6.27 -7.68
C SER A 61 -13.02 7.56 -6.90
N VAL A 62 -11.99 8.37 -6.64
CA VAL A 62 -12.12 9.66 -5.94
C VAL A 62 -12.95 10.65 -6.77
N ALA A 63 -12.68 10.76 -8.07
CA ALA A 63 -13.42 11.65 -8.97
C ALA A 63 -14.92 11.33 -9.06
N ARG A 64 -15.31 10.06 -8.83
CA ARG A 64 -16.71 9.61 -8.79
C ARG A 64 -17.32 9.70 -7.38
N GLY A 65 -16.58 10.15 -6.37
CA GLY A 65 -17.03 10.19 -4.98
C GLY A 65 -17.18 8.81 -4.34
N ALA A 66 -16.57 7.76 -4.91
CA ALA A 66 -16.62 6.41 -4.33
C ALA A 66 -15.71 6.25 -3.11
N HIS A 67 -14.67 7.09 -2.99
CA HIS A 67 -13.81 7.23 -1.82
C HIS A 67 -13.55 8.72 -1.56
N ASP A 68 -13.39 9.09 -0.29
CA ASP A 68 -13.13 10.48 0.12
C ASP A 68 -11.71 10.91 -0.29
N PHE A 69 -10.74 10.00 -0.17
CA PHE A 69 -9.33 10.26 -0.51
C PHE A 69 -8.69 9.12 -1.29
N GLY A 70 -7.64 9.46 -2.03
CA GLY A 70 -6.75 8.53 -2.72
C GLY A 70 -5.29 8.77 -2.32
N VAL A 71 -4.55 7.71 -2.02
CA VAL A 71 -3.12 7.74 -1.69
C VAL A 71 -2.31 7.09 -2.81
N VAL A 72 -1.52 7.92 -3.49
CA VAL A 72 -0.65 7.55 -4.62
C VAL A 72 0.79 7.99 -4.36
N SER A 73 1.74 7.31 -4.97
CA SER A 73 3.15 7.69 -4.92
C SER A 73 3.43 8.73 -6.01
N VAL A 74 3.93 9.91 -5.65
CA VAL A 74 4.33 10.94 -6.62
C VAL A 74 5.85 10.90 -6.87
N GLU A 75 6.64 10.53 -5.87
CA GLU A 75 8.09 10.48 -5.97
C GLU A 75 8.68 9.39 -5.07
N ASN A 76 9.73 8.73 -5.56
CA ASN A 76 10.50 7.75 -4.82
C ASN A 76 12.01 8.03 -4.98
N SER A 77 12.76 8.06 -3.89
CA SER A 77 14.19 8.38 -3.91
C SER A 77 15.08 7.40 -4.70
N ARG A 78 14.55 6.23 -5.09
CA ARG A 78 15.25 5.25 -5.94
C ARG A 78 14.84 5.30 -7.40
N THR A 79 13.56 5.47 -7.70
CA THR A 79 13.03 5.43 -9.07
C THR A 79 12.74 6.81 -9.63
N GLY A 80 12.85 7.86 -8.81
CA GLY A 80 12.51 9.23 -9.15
C GLY A 80 11.01 9.48 -9.11
N THR A 81 10.61 10.54 -9.78
CA THR A 81 9.22 10.98 -9.92
C THR A 81 8.39 9.99 -10.72
N ASP A 82 7.18 9.69 -10.22
CA ASP A 82 6.18 8.87 -10.89
C ASP A 82 5.43 9.72 -11.93
N ARG A 83 5.83 9.60 -13.20
CA ARG A 83 5.27 10.40 -14.29
C ARG A 83 3.81 10.08 -14.56
N ASP A 84 3.40 8.82 -14.40
CA ASP A 84 2.04 8.38 -14.68
C ASP A 84 1.08 9.00 -13.67
N THR A 85 1.47 9.02 -12.40
CA THR A 85 0.72 9.71 -11.33
C THR A 85 0.59 11.21 -11.59
N LEU A 86 1.68 11.87 -12.04
CA LEU A 86 1.61 13.29 -12.40
C LEU A 86 0.69 13.56 -13.60
N GLN A 87 0.70 12.69 -14.61
CA GLN A 87 -0.17 12.83 -15.77
C GLN A 87 -1.64 12.63 -15.38
N LEU A 88 -1.93 11.70 -14.46
CA LEU A 88 -3.27 11.51 -13.91
C LEU A 88 -3.74 12.74 -13.11
N LEU A 89 -2.87 13.32 -12.27
CA LEU A 89 -3.18 14.57 -11.57
C LEU A 89 -3.59 15.68 -12.53
N ALA A 90 -2.85 15.85 -13.63
CA ALA A 90 -3.19 16.85 -14.65
C ALA A 90 -4.52 16.51 -15.36
N SER A 91 -4.75 15.23 -15.66
CA SER A 91 -5.94 14.78 -16.38
C SER A 91 -7.23 14.89 -15.54
N TYR A 92 -7.11 14.77 -14.21
CA TYR A 92 -8.23 14.87 -13.26
C TYR A 92 -8.30 16.20 -12.52
N ALA A 93 -7.57 17.24 -12.97
CA ALA A 93 -7.41 18.50 -12.25
C ALA A 93 -8.72 19.27 -11.94
N THR A 94 -9.82 18.97 -12.63
CA THR A 94 -11.14 19.57 -12.40
C THR A 94 -12.00 18.83 -11.36
N SER A 95 -11.63 17.60 -11.00
CA SER A 95 -12.41 16.73 -10.11
C SER A 95 -11.62 16.17 -8.93
N VAL A 96 -10.29 16.20 -8.98
CA VAL A 96 -9.40 15.72 -7.93
C VAL A 96 -8.41 16.81 -7.56
N HIS A 97 -8.25 17.04 -6.26
CA HIS A 97 -7.32 18.03 -5.70
C HIS A 97 -6.37 17.38 -4.71
N ILE A 98 -5.15 17.91 -4.62
CA ILE A 98 -4.17 17.47 -3.61
C ILE A 98 -4.62 18.01 -2.25
N ALA A 99 -5.01 17.10 -1.36
CA ALA A 99 -5.45 17.43 -0.01
C ALA A 99 -4.33 17.38 1.04
N GLY A 100 -3.17 16.82 0.69
CA GLY A 100 -2.02 16.69 1.58
C GLY A 100 -0.87 15.90 0.95
N GLU A 101 0.27 15.88 1.65
CA GLU A 101 1.44 15.09 1.29
C GLU A 101 1.92 14.25 2.48
N SER A 102 2.63 13.16 2.19
CA SER A 102 3.22 12.31 3.23
C SER A 102 4.54 11.74 2.76
N ALA A 103 5.61 12.10 3.47
CA ALA A 103 6.95 11.57 3.22
C ALA A 103 7.17 10.33 4.11
N LEU A 104 7.33 9.16 3.49
CA LEU A 104 7.58 7.91 4.19
C LEU A 104 9.04 7.48 4.07
N ALA A 105 9.75 7.44 5.20
CA ALA A 105 11.09 6.84 5.27
C ALA A 105 10.98 5.31 5.28
N VAL A 106 11.26 4.67 4.14
CA VAL A 106 11.22 3.20 4.04
C VAL A 106 12.39 2.58 4.81
N THR A 107 12.07 1.87 5.88
CA THR A 107 13.03 1.12 6.70
C THR A 107 12.79 -0.37 6.53
N TYR A 108 13.88 -1.13 6.35
CA TYR A 108 13.83 -2.58 6.27
C TYR A 108 14.38 -3.19 7.57
N ALA A 109 13.70 -4.22 8.06
CA ALA A 109 14.14 -5.03 9.19
C ALA A 109 14.39 -6.47 8.75
N LEU A 110 15.44 -7.09 9.29
CA LEU A 110 15.65 -8.53 9.15
C LEU A 110 14.95 -9.22 10.33
N LEU A 111 14.00 -10.10 10.01
CA LEU A 111 13.22 -10.85 10.99
C LEU A 111 13.72 -12.30 11.04
N ALA A 112 13.82 -12.85 12.26
CA ALA A 112 14.18 -14.24 12.50
C ALA A 112 13.40 -14.79 13.71
N PRO A 113 13.21 -16.11 13.82
CA PRO A 113 12.62 -16.73 14.99
C PRO A 113 13.38 -16.35 16.28
N PRO A 114 12.72 -16.31 17.45
CA PRO A 114 13.36 -16.04 18.72
C PRO A 114 14.56 -16.98 18.96
N GLY A 115 15.69 -16.40 19.38
CA GLY A 115 16.91 -17.15 19.70
C GLY A 115 17.85 -17.43 18.52
N VAL A 116 17.47 -17.09 17.28
CA VAL A 116 18.36 -17.26 16.12
C VAL A 116 19.44 -16.18 16.12
N ALA A 117 20.70 -16.57 16.23
CA ALA A 117 21.82 -15.64 16.09
C ALA A 117 22.09 -15.34 14.62
N SER A 118 22.63 -14.15 14.33
CA SER A 118 22.97 -13.73 12.96
C SER A 118 23.97 -14.67 12.28
N ALA A 119 24.85 -15.31 13.05
CA ALA A 119 25.82 -16.29 12.56
C ALA A 119 25.17 -17.60 12.04
N ASP A 120 23.95 -17.89 12.49
CA ASP A 120 23.22 -19.12 12.14
C ASP A 120 22.33 -18.93 10.91
N VAL A 121 22.16 -17.69 10.45
CA VAL A 121 21.36 -17.38 9.27
C VAL A 121 22.03 -17.95 8.01
N ARG A 122 21.29 -18.80 7.28
CA ARG A 122 21.74 -19.44 6.03
C ARG A 122 20.93 -19.01 4.81
N VAL A 123 19.66 -18.69 5.01
CA VAL A 123 18.73 -18.28 3.95
C VAL A 123 18.01 -17.01 4.39
N VAL A 124 17.86 -16.04 3.48
CA VAL A 124 17.05 -14.84 3.66
C VAL A 124 16.01 -14.80 2.55
N PHE A 125 14.74 -14.72 2.95
CA PHE A 125 13.62 -14.49 2.05
C PHE A 125 13.41 -12.99 1.88
N ALA A 126 13.39 -12.51 0.64
CA ALA A 126 13.09 -11.12 0.34
C ALA A 126 12.52 -10.96 -1.07
N GLU A 127 11.57 -10.04 -1.22
CA GLU A 127 11.15 -9.55 -2.54
C GLU A 127 12.31 -8.85 -3.26
N ARG A 128 12.25 -8.79 -4.60
CA ARG A 128 13.28 -8.15 -5.44
C ARG A 128 13.63 -6.73 -4.98
N ARG A 129 12.63 -5.91 -4.67
CA ARG A 129 12.83 -4.52 -4.22
C ARG A 129 13.60 -4.45 -2.90
N SER A 130 13.22 -5.28 -1.94
CA SER A 130 13.79 -5.33 -0.59
C SER A 130 15.22 -5.85 -0.64
N ALA A 131 15.46 -6.93 -1.40
CA ALA A 131 16.79 -7.48 -1.62
C ALA A 131 17.75 -6.46 -2.27
N ALA A 132 17.27 -5.71 -3.29
CA ALA A 132 18.08 -4.68 -3.94
C ALA A 132 18.42 -3.53 -2.98
N ALA A 133 17.43 -3.04 -2.23
CA ALA A 133 17.60 -1.97 -1.24
C ALA A 133 18.57 -2.38 -0.10
N CYS A 134 18.50 -3.63 0.35
CA CYS A 134 19.33 -4.16 1.44
C CYS A 134 20.64 -4.80 0.99
N SER A 135 20.97 -4.77 -0.31
CA SER A 135 22.11 -5.50 -0.88
C SER A 135 23.45 -5.24 -0.18
N ARG A 136 23.73 -3.97 0.18
CA ARG A 136 24.93 -3.61 0.95
C ARG A 136 24.96 -4.24 2.33
N PHE A 137 23.83 -4.21 3.05
CA PHE A 137 23.71 -4.83 4.37
C PHE A 137 23.94 -6.33 4.30
N LEU A 138 23.27 -7.02 3.36
CA LEU A 138 23.40 -8.46 3.17
C LEU A 138 24.85 -8.86 2.83
N LYS A 139 25.51 -8.15 1.90
CA LYS A 139 26.90 -8.42 1.53
C LYS A 139 27.91 -8.15 2.65
N THR A 140 27.62 -7.24 3.57
CA THR A 140 28.56 -6.85 4.64
C THR A 140 28.36 -7.62 5.93
N ARG A 141 27.11 -7.91 6.30
CA ARG A 141 26.73 -8.56 7.56
C ARG A 141 26.40 -10.05 7.42
N LEU A 142 25.95 -10.50 6.24
CA LEU A 142 25.50 -11.88 5.99
C LEU A 142 26.18 -12.47 4.73
N ARG A 143 27.52 -12.55 4.76
CA ARG A 143 28.37 -12.88 3.59
C ARG A 143 28.13 -14.25 2.94
N ARG A 144 27.49 -15.18 3.64
CA ARG A 144 27.30 -16.58 3.21
C ARG A 144 25.81 -16.98 3.18
N VAL A 145 24.94 -16.00 3.00
CA VAL A 145 23.49 -16.24 2.99
C VAL A 145 22.99 -16.44 1.57
N GLU A 146 22.14 -17.44 1.39
CA GLU A 146 21.36 -17.63 0.18
C GLU A 146 20.17 -16.66 0.19
N LEU A 147 19.98 -15.90 -0.88
CA LEU A 147 18.80 -15.06 -1.07
C LEU A 147 17.74 -15.83 -1.85
N ARG A 148 16.57 -16.04 -1.26
CA ARG A 148 15.40 -16.63 -1.92
C ARG A 148 14.31 -15.58 -2.09
N GLN A 149 13.61 -15.61 -3.22
CA GLN A 149 12.45 -14.75 -3.41
C GLN A 149 11.26 -15.27 -2.60
N GLY A 150 10.58 -14.35 -1.93
CA GLY A 150 9.41 -14.61 -1.10
C GLY A 150 9.28 -13.55 -0.01
N ALA A 151 8.07 -13.31 0.48
CA ALA A 151 7.84 -12.47 1.65
C ALA A 151 8.12 -13.25 2.95
N THR A 152 7.77 -14.54 2.96
CA THR A 152 8.05 -15.48 4.05
C THR A 152 8.57 -16.81 3.49
N PRO A 153 9.10 -17.72 4.33
CA PRO A 153 9.42 -19.09 3.92
C PRO A 153 8.23 -19.84 3.32
N ASP A 154 7.01 -19.55 3.79
CA ASP A 154 5.77 -20.19 3.34
C ASP A 154 5.35 -19.71 1.93
N ASP A 155 5.77 -18.50 1.53
CA ASP A 155 5.50 -17.92 0.21
C ASP A 155 6.55 -18.31 -0.84
N ALA A 156 7.60 -19.04 -0.45
CA ALA A 156 8.71 -19.33 -1.35
C ALA A 156 8.35 -20.44 -2.35
N PRO A 157 8.72 -20.30 -3.63
CA PRO A 157 8.57 -21.38 -4.59
C PRO A 157 9.34 -22.62 -4.09
N PRO A 158 8.82 -23.83 -4.31
CA PRO A 158 9.50 -25.05 -3.90
C PRO A 158 10.90 -25.12 -4.53
N PRO A 159 11.88 -25.71 -3.84
CA PRO A 159 13.23 -25.84 -4.39
C PRO A 159 13.18 -26.64 -5.71
N PRO A 160 14.05 -26.31 -6.68
CA PRO A 160 14.13 -27.09 -7.92
C PRO A 160 14.42 -28.56 -7.59
N PRO A 161 13.86 -29.52 -8.36
CA PRO A 161 14.17 -30.93 -8.17
C PRO A 161 15.68 -31.16 -8.32
N GLN A 162 16.23 -31.98 -7.41
CA GLN A 162 17.63 -32.41 -7.43
C GLN A 162 17.92 -33.36 -8.59
#